data_AF-H6QCN5-F1
#
_entry.id   AF-H6QCN5-F1
#
_cell.length_a   1.000
_cell.length_b   1.000
_cell.length_c   1.000
_cell.angle_alpha   90.00
_cell.angle_beta   90.00
_cell.angle_gamma   90.00
#
_symmetry.space_group_name_H-M   'P 1'
#
loop_
_entity.id
_entity.type
_entity.pdbx_description
1 polymer ?
#
loop_
_entity_poly.entity_id
_entity_poly.type
_entity_poly.pdbx_seq_one_letter_code
_entity_poly.pdbx_strand_id
1 'polypeptide(L)'
;MTATDKFSIIVLFAMFGLLGIIASGFVAERYGNILPIVASFILFIIAALLVHFGLSSLTGLAALAVLSGLAHGIVYTPEAAYLAELFPTLVRNTGVSASYQIGNTLIAGTALYVMTAILGFGRIWAGAYLAVLALLGLVGVIIYRPRWGQ
;
A
#
# COMPACT_ATOMS: atom_id res chain seq x y z
N MET A 1 3.36 19.31 17.64
CA MET A 1 4.25 18.43 16.87
C MET A 1 5.30 19.31 16.21
N THR A 2 6.57 19.08 16.55
CA THR A 2 7.70 19.84 16.03
C THR A 2 8.06 19.39 14.60
N ALA A 3 8.93 20.15 13.91
CA ALA A 3 9.47 19.71 12.62
C ALA A 3 10.29 18.41 12.74
N THR A 4 11.04 18.28 13.84
CA THR A 4 11.82 17.08 14.17
C THR A 4 10.91 15.86 14.32
N ASP A 5 9.79 15.97 15.03
CA ASP A 5 8.84 14.85 15.21
C ASP A 5 8.31 14.34 13.86
N LYS A 6 7.92 15.28 12.97
CA LYS A 6 7.44 14.94 11.62
C LYS A 6 8.50 14.22 10.81
N PHE A 7 9.73 14.73 10.84
CA PHE A 7 10.87 14.12 10.16
C PHE A 7 11.13 12.70 10.67
N SER A 8 11.16 12.50 11.99
CA SER A 8 11.35 11.19 12.61
C SER A 8 10.27 10.18 12.20
N ILE A 9 9.01 10.60 12.11
CA ILE A 9 7.91 9.73 11.64
C ILE A 9 8.12 9.28 10.19
N ILE A 10 8.55 10.18 9.31
CA ILE A 10 8.82 9.85 7.90
C ILE A 10 10.01 8.89 7.80
N VAL A 11 11.06 9.09 8.60
CA VAL A 11 12.21 8.19 8.65
C VAL A 11 11.79 6.80 9.15
N LEU A 12 10.95 6.71 10.19
CA LEU A 12 10.42 5.43 10.67
C LEU A 12 9.64 4.70 9.57
N PHE A 13 8.75 5.39 8.86
CA PHE A 13 8.05 4.81 7.72
C PHE A 13 9.03 4.24 6.68
N ALA A 14 10.04 5.01 6.29
CA ALA A 14 11.01 4.61 5.28
C ALA A 14 11.86 3.40 5.73
N MET A 15 12.35 3.41 6.97
CA MET A 15 13.15 2.30 7.52
C MET A 15 12.36 0.98 7.52
N PHE A 16 11.12 1.03 7.99
CA PHE A 16 10.26 -0.16 8.03
C PHE A 16 9.79 -0.57 6.62
N GLY A 17 9.65 0.38 5.69
CA GLY A 17 9.50 0.08 4.27
C GLY A 17 10.67 -0.72 3.71
N LEU A 18 11.92 -0.32 3.97
CA LEU A 18 13.09 -1.07 3.53
C LEU A 18 13.14 -2.48 4.10
N LEU A 19 12.78 -2.66 5.37
CA LEU A 19 12.67 -3.99 5.99
C LEU A 19 11.58 -4.83 5.31
N GLY A 20 10.43 -4.23 5.00
CA GLY A 20 9.34 -4.88 4.26
C GLY A 20 9.76 -5.32 2.86
N ILE A 21 10.54 -4.50 2.14
CA ILE A 21 11.08 -4.82 0.81
C ILE A 21 11.96 -6.07 0.87
N ILE A 22 12.91 -6.10 1.80
CA ILE A 22 13.83 -7.23 1.96
C ILE A 22 13.07 -8.50 2.35
N ALA A 23 12.19 -8.42 3.36
CA ALA A 23 11.44 -9.56 3.83
C ALA A 23 10.51 -10.14 2.75
N SER A 24 9.81 -9.28 2.01
CA SER A 24 8.91 -9.71 0.94
C SER A 24 9.63 -10.33 -0.24
N GLY A 25 10.86 -9.92 -0.55
CA GLY A 25 11.69 -10.57 -1.57
C GLY A 25 11.90 -12.05 -1.28
N PHE A 26 12.37 -12.38 -0.07
CA PHE A 26 12.56 -13.78 0.35
C PHE A 26 11.25 -14.58 0.37
N VAL A 27 10.15 -13.96 0.79
CA VAL A 27 8.82 -14.62 0.81
C VAL A 27 8.32 -14.85 -0.62
N ALA A 28 8.47 -13.89 -1.52
CA ALA A 28 8.03 -13.97 -2.91
C ALA A 28 8.82 -15.04 -3.68
N GLU A 29 10.13 -15.14 -3.46
CA GLU A 29 10.97 -16.18 -4.06
C GLU A 29 10.52 -17.59 -3.64
N ARG A 30 10.11 -17.77 -2.38
CA ARG A 30 9.78 -19.09 -1.84
C ARG A 30 8.32 -19.49 -2.03
N TYR A 31 7.39 -18.55 -1.95
CA TYR A 31 5.95 -18.80 -1.90
C TYR A 31 5.15 -18.10 -3.01
N GLY A 32 5.81 -17.36 -3.89
CA GLY A 32 5.19 -16.61 -4.99
C GLY A 32 4.73 -15.20 -4.59
N ASN A 33 4.44 -14.39 -5.60
CA ASN A 33 4.15 -12.95 -5.45
C ASN A 33 2.82 -12.64 -4.73
N ILE A 34 1.81 -13.51 -4.86
CA ILE A 34 0.46 -13.23 -4.35
C ILE A 34 0.43 -13.19 -2.81
N LEU A 35 1.14 -14.09 -2.14
CA LEU A 35 1.13 -14.18 -0.68
C LEU A 35 1.58 -12.87 0.01
N PRO A 36 2.75 -12.30 -0.30
CA PRO A 36 3.17 -11.02 0.30
C PRO A 36 2.26 -9.87 -0.09
N ILE A 37 1.71 -9.84 -1.32
CA ILE A 37 0.75 -8.80 -1.73
C ILE A 37 -0.55 -8.88 -0.91
N VAL A 38 -1.09 -10.07 -0.67
CA VAL A 38 -2.28 -10.22 0.17
C VAL A 38 -1.99 -9.79 1.62
N ALA A 39 -0.83 -10.17 2.15
CA ALA A 39 -0.42 -9.79 3.50
C ALA A 39 -0.29 -8.26 3.65
N SER A 40 0.29 -7.56 2.67
CA SER A 40 0.40 -6.10 2.71
C SER A 40 -0.96 -5.41 2.67
N PHE A 41 -1.89 -5.86 1.82
CA PHE A 41 -3.24 -5.31 1.79
C PHE A 41 -3.99 -5.50 3.11
N ILE A 42 -3.84 -6.65 3.78
CA ILE A 42 -4.40 -6.86 5.11
C ILE A 42 -3.79 -5.87 6.12
N LEU A 43 -2.47 -5.67 6.09
CA LEU A 43 -1.81 -4.68 6.96
C LEU A 43 -2.27 -3.24 6.66
N PHE A 44 -2.51 -2.88 5.40
CA PHE A 44 -3.08 -1.59 5.03
C PHE A 44 -4.50 -1.41 5.58
N ILE A 45 -5.34 -2.45 5.54
CA ILE A 45 -6.68 -2.41 6.13
C ILE A 45 -6.58 -2.20 7.65
N ILE A 46 -5.70 -2.95 8.33
CA ILE A 46 -5.49 -2.78 9.77
C ILE A 46 -4.99 -1.36 10.09
N ALA A 47 -4.03 -0.84 9.32
CA ALA A 47 -3.53 0.52 9.48
C ALA A 47 -4.66 1.55 9.28
N ALA A 48 -5.49 1.36 8.26
CA ALA A 48 -6.61 2.23 7.94
C ALA A 48 -7.64 2.28 9.07
N LEU A 49 -8.00 1.13 9.66
CA LEU A 49 -8.93 1.06 10.79
C LEU A 49 -8.37 1.74 12.06
N LEU A 50 -7.05 1.78 12.20
CA LEU A 50 -6.37 2.42 13.33
C LEU A 50 -6.14 3.93 13.13
N VAL A 51 -6.43 4.50 11.95
CA VAL A 51 -6.19 5.94 11.64
C VAL A 51 -6.79 6.88 12.66
N HIS A 52 -8.05 6.64 13.07
CA HIS A 52 -8.74 7.48 14.03
C HIS A 52 -7.96 7.61 15.34
N PHE A 53 -7.50 6.47 15.87
CA PHE A 53 -6.74 6.40 17.11
C PHE A 53 -5.29 6.85 16.93
N GLY A 54 -4.62 6.44 15.86
CA GLY A 54 -3.21 6.75 15.65
C GLY A 54 -2.94 8.24 15.43
N LEU A 55 -3.89 8.99 14.85
CA LEU A 55 -3.77 10.46 14.72
C LEU A 55 -3.94 11.22 16.05
N SER A 56 -4.31 10.55 17.15
CA SER A 56 -4.57 11.21 18.45
C SER A 56 -3.29 11.53 19.24
N SER A 57 -2.17 10.86 18.94
CA SER A 57 -0.93 11.00 19.70
C SER A 57 0.29 10.81 18.82
N LEU A 58 1.44 11.32 19.27
CA LEU A 58 2.71 11.14 18.56
C LEU A 58 3.08 9.64 18.44
N THR A 59 2.91 8.89 19.53
CA THR A 59 3.17 7.44 19.57
C THR A 59 2.24 6.68 18.63
N GLY A 60 0.95 7.05 18.59
CA GLY A 60 -0.01 6.46 17.66
C GLY A 60 0.36 6.71 16.20
N LEU A 61 0.83 7.91 15.89
CA LEU A 61 1.25 8.29 14.55
C LEU A 61 2.53 7.55 14.14
N ALA A 62 3.48 7.39 15.07
CA ALA A 62 4.68 6.57 14.86
C ALA A 62 4.32 5.09 14.61
N ALA A 63 3.38 4.53 15.37
CA ALA A 63 2.91 3.16 15.16
C ALA A 63 2.24 2.97 13.79
N LEU A 64 1.41 3.95 13.36
CA LEU A 64 0.84 3.95 12.01
C LEU A 64 1.91 4.05 10.92
N ALA A 65 2.96 4.85 11.12
CA ALA A 65 4.05 4.98 10.16
C ALA A 65 4.85 3.68 10.04
N VAL A 66 5.12 2.99 11.16
CA VAL A 66 5.76 1.67 11.16
C VAL A 66 4.91 0.64 10.41
N LEU A 67 3.62 0.55 10.75
CA LEU A 67 2.70 -0.43 10.16
C LEU A 67 2.49 -0.19 8.66
N SER A 68 2.22 1.06 8.26
CA SER A 68 2.03 1.42 6.86
C SER A 68 3.35 1.36 6.06
N GLY A 69 4.48 1.67 6.69
CA GLY A 69 5.81 1.48 6.11
C GLY A 69 6.07 0.02 5.80
N LEU A 70 5.87 -0.89 6.76
CA LEU A 70 5.97 -2.34 6.53
C LEU A 70 5.02 -2.80 5.41
N ALA A 71 3.74 -2.41 5.47
CA ALA A 71 2.77 -2.80 4.45
C ALA A 71 3.20 -2.34 3.05
N HIS A 72 3.65 -1.09 2.92
CA HIS A 72 4.16 -0.55 1.66
C HIS A 72 5.41 -1.27 1.18
N GLY A 73 6.37 -1.52 2.07
CA GLY A 73 7.58 -2.26 1.72
C GLY A 73 7.28 -3.68 1.24
N ILE A 74 6.36 -4.37 1.90
CA ILE A 74 6.00 -5.75 1.57
C ILE A 74 5.35 -5.84 0.17
N VAL A 75 4.53 -4.86 -0.23
CA VAL A 75 3.89 -4.89 -1.55
C VAL A 75 4.88 -4.53 -2.67
N TYR A 76 5.83 -3.64 -2.38
CA TYR A 76 6.66 -3.00 -3.40
C TYR A 76 7.52 -4.00 -4.19
N THR A 77 8.09 -5.00 -3.52
CA THR A 77 8.95 -6.02 -4.16
C THR A 77 8.18 -6.94 -5.12
N PRO A 78 7.11 -7.65 -4.70
CA PRO A 78 6.37 -8.57 -5.56
C PRO A 78 5.46 -7.88 -6.60
N GLU A 79 5.12 -6.59 -6.42
CA GLU A 79 4.16 -5.87 -7.27
C GLU A 79 4.61 -5.82 -8.73
N ALA A 80 5.88 -5.50 -9.00
CA ALA A 80 6.37 -5.38 -10.37
C ALA A 80 6.32 -6.72 -11.13
N ALA A 81 6.67 -7.82 -10.45
CA ALA A 81 6.60 -9.17 -11.01
C ALA A 81 5.16 -9.60 -11.24
N TYR A 82 4.28 -9.39 -10.27
CA TYR A 82 2.86 -9.69 -10.37
C TYR A 82 2.19 -8.92 -11.53
N LEU A 83 2.45 -7.62 -11.67
CA LEU A 83 1.92 -6.84 -12.79
C LEU A 83 2.43 -7.34 -14.14
N ALA A 84 3.71 -7.71 -14.24
CA ALA A 84 4.29 -8.27 -15.46
C ALA A 84 3.64 -9.61 -15.87
N GLU A 85 3.20 -10.41 -14.91
CA GLU A 85 2.51 -11.69 -15.11
C GLU A 85 1.07 -11.54 -15.64
N LEU A 86 0.41 -10.40 -15.38
CA LEU A 86 -0.96 -10.14 -15.84
C LEU A 86 -1.05 -9.87 -17.35
N PHE A 87 0.02 -9.38 -17.97
CA PHE A 87 0.02 -8.95 -19.36
C PHE A 87 0.86 -9.88 -20.26
N PRO A 88 0.39 -10.21 -21.48
CA PRO A 88 1.17 -10.96 -22.47
C PRO A 88 2.47 -10.24 -22.83
N THR A 89 3.52 -11.00 -23.14
CA THR A 89 4.88 -10.48 -23.41
C THR A 89 4.91 -9.33 -24.42
N LEU A 90 4.12 -9.41 -25.50
CA LEU A 90 4.08 -8.40 -26.57
C LEU A 90 3.57 -7.03 -26.11
N VAL A 91 2.73 -6.99 -25.07
CA VAL A 91 2.10 -5.76 -24.56
C VAL A 91 2.40 -5.53 -23.08
N ARG A 92 3.34 -6.29 -22.51
CA ARG A 92 3.62 -6.26 -21.07
C ARG A 92 4.06 -4.88 -20.61
N ASN A 93 5.03 -4.28 -21.29
CA ASN A 93 5.57 -2.99 -20.89
C ASN A 93 4.50 -1.88 -20.96
N THR A 94 3.71 -1.85 -22.04
CA THR A 94 2.63 -0.86 -22.20
C THR A 94 1.48 -1.11 -21.24
N GLY A 95 1.09 -2.36 -20.99
CA GLY A 95 0.04 -2.72 -20.04
C GLY A 95 0.40 -2.37 -18.60
N VAL A 96 1.62 -2.69 -18.16
CA VAL A 96 2.13 -2.34 -16.83
C VAL A 96 2.22 -0.82 -16.67
N SER A 97 2.81 -0.12 -17.65
CA SER A 97 2.95 1.34 -17.61
C SER A 97 1.57 2.05 -17.59
N ALA A 98 0.64 1.61 -18.44
CA ALA A 98 -0.72 2.17 -18.46
C ALA A 98 -1.43 1.97 -17.12
N SER A 99 -1.31 0.77 -16.52
CA SER A 99 -1.91 0.47 -15.22
C SER A 99 -1.35 1.37 -14.11
N TYR A 100 -0.03 1.56 -14.08
CA TYR A 100 0.63 2.46 -13.13
C TYR A 100 0.16 3.90 -13.30
N GLN A 101 0.17 4.43 -14.52
CA GLN A 101 -0.17 5.82 -14.76
C GLN A 101 -1.65 6.09 -14.47
N ILE A 102 -2.55 5.20 -14.87
CA ILE A 102 -3.98 5.33 -14.58
C ILE A 102 -4.23 5.30 -13.07
N GLY A 103 -3.65 4.33 -12.35
CA GLY A 103 -3.79 4.24 -10.90
C GLY A 103 -3.22 5.46 -10.18
N ASN A 104 -2.02 5.89 -10.56
CA ASN A 104 -1.32 6.99 -9.90
C ASN A 104 -1.98 8.35 -10.19
N THR A 105 -2.42 8.59 -11.44
CA THR A 105 -3.10 9.84 -11.79
C THR A 105 -4.50 9.93 -11.20
N LEU A 106 -5.31 8.87 -11.32
CA LEU A 106 -6.70 8.92 -10.89
C LEU A 106 -6.86 8.78 -9.38
N ILE A 107 -6.19 7.82 -8.75
CA ILE A 107 -6.38 7.52 -7.33
C ILE A 107 -5.39 8.31 -6.48
N ALA A 108 -4.09 8.14 -6.72
CA ALA A 108 -3.08 8.80 -5.87
C ALA A 108 -3.08 10.32 -6.05
N GLY A 109 -3.23 10.81 -7.28
CA GLY A 109 -3.31 12.24 -7.58
C GLY A 109 -4.51 12.95 -6.94
N THR A 110 -5.64 12.25 -6.78
CA THR A 110 -6.85 12.82 -6.16
C THR A 110 -6.94 12.59 -4.65
N ALA A 111 -6.17 11.63 -4.11
CA ALA A 111 -6.25 11.21 -2.71
C ALA A 111 -6.07 12.35 -1.72
N LEU A 112 -5.18 13.32 -1.98
CA LEU A 112 -4.97 14.46 -1.07
C LEU A 112 -6.20 15.36 -0.96
N TYR A 113 -6.88 15.62 -2.08
CA TYR A 113 -8.10 16.45 -2.10
C TYR A 113 -9.24 15.76 -1.35
N VAL A 114 -9.42 14.46 -1.63
CA VAL A 114 -10.42 13.62 -0.95
C VAL A 114 -10.13 13.56 0.55
N MET A 115 -8.87 13.33 0.95
CA MET A 115 -8.47 13.28 2.35
C MET A 115 -8.72 14.61 3.07
N THR A 116 -8.37 15.72 2.43
CA THR A 116 -8.59 17.07 3.00
C THR A 116 -10.07 17.35 3.19
N ALA A 117 -10.92 16.98 2.23
CA ALA A 117 -12.38 17.14 2.34
C ALA A 117 -12.98 16.23 3.42
N ILE A 118 -12.56 14.96 3.48
CA ILE A 118 -13.11 13.95 4.40
C ILE A 118 -12.71 14.23 5.86
N LEU A 119 -11.51 14.76 6.10
CA LEU A 119 -11.04 15.07 7.46
C LEU A 119 -11.95 16.06 8.20
N GLY A 120 -12.66 16.94 7.47
CA GLY A 120 -13.67 17.84 8.05
C GLY A 120 -14.88 17.13 8.65
N PHE A 121 -15.21 15.92 8.17
CA PHE A 121 -16.29 15.09 8.70
C PHE A 121 -15.83 14.15 9.81
N GLY A 122 -14.52 14.06 10.06
CA GLY A 122 -13.92 13.28 11.14
C GLY A 122 -12.91 12.24 10.67
N ARG A 123 -11.94 11.94 11.54
CA ARG A 123 -10.81 11.04 11.26
C ARG A 123 -11.21 9.59 10.95
N ILE A 124 -12.38 9.16 11.41
CA ILE A 124 -12.88 7.80 11.13
C ILE A 124 -13.14 7.60 9.64
N TRP A 125 -13.62 8.65 8.96
CA TRP A 125 -13.89 8.60 7.53
C TRP A 125 -12.61 8.55 6.68
N ALA A 126 -11.53 9.17 7.15
CA ALA A 126 -10.21 9.03 6.55
C ALA A 126 -9.74 7.56 6.59
N GLY A 127 -9.92 6.90 7.74
CA GLY A 127 -9.66 5.47 7.89
C GLY A 127 -10.56 4.61 6.99
N ALA A 128 -11.87 4.89 6.96
CA ALA A 128 -12.81 4.16 6.11
C ALA A 128 -12.46 4.29 4.62
N TYR A 129 -12.12 5.49 4.15
CA TYR A 129 -11.68 5.72 2.77
C TYR A 129 -10.45 4.86 2.41
N LEU A 130 -9.42 4.88 3.25
CA LEU A 130 -8.21 4.07 3.03
C LEU A 130 -8.51 2.56 3.07
N ALA A 131 -9.38 2.12 3.99
CA ALA A 131 -9.79 0.73 4.10
C ALA A 131 -10.54 0.26 2.86
N VAL A 132 -11.42 1.10 2.29
CA VAL A 132 -12.13 0.80 1.04
C VAL A 132 -11.15 0.66 -0.12
N LEU A 133 -10.19 1.58 -0.27
CA LEU A 133 -9.17 1.48 -1.33
C LEU A 133 -8.31 0.22 -1.19
N ALA A 134 -7.87 -0.09 0.03
CA ALA A 134 -7.11 -1.30 0.30
C ALA A 134 -7.94 -2.58 0.03
N LEU A 135 -9.23 -2.58 0.37
CA LEU A 135 -10.14 -3.68 0.09
C LEU A 135 -10.34 -3.89 -1.42
N LEU A 136 -10.51 -2.81 -2.19
CA LEU A 136 -10.62 -2.89 -3.65
C LEU A 136 -9.36 -3.49 -4.27
N GLY A 137 -8.17 -3.08 -3.80
CA GLY A 137 -6.90 -3.66 -4.24
C GLY A 137 -6.79 -5.15 -3.87
N LEU A 138 -7.15 -5.52 -2.63
CA LEU A 138 -7.15 -6.91 -2.17
C LEU A 138 -8.07 -7.79 -3.02
N VAL A 139 -9.30 -7.34 -3.26
CA VAL A 139 -10.27 -8.04 -4.10
C VAL A 139 -9.73 -8.19 -5.53
N GLY A 140 -9.11 -7.14 -6.07
CA GLY A 140 -8.46 -7.18 -7.39
C GLY A 140 -7.39 -8.28 -7.47
N VAL A 141 -6.51 -8.38 -6.48
CA VAL A 141 -5.44 -9.39 -6.43
C VAL A 141 -6.01 -10.81 -6.31
N ILE A 142 -7.08 -11.00 -5.54
CA ILE A 142 -7.68 -12.32 -5.36
C ILE A 142 -8.38 -12.80 -6.65
N ILE A 143 -9.04 -11.88 -7.37
CA ILE A 143 -9.77 -12.20 -8.61
C ILE A 143 -8.81 -12.42 -9.77
N TYR A 144 -7.82 -11.56 -9.93
CA TYR A 144 -6.89 -11.61 -11.06
C TYR A 144 -5.69 -12.49 -10.74
N ARG A 145 -5.82 -13.79 -10.98
CA ARG A 145 -4.67 -14.70 -10.95
C ARG A 145 -3.96 -14.72 -12.32
N PRO A 146 -2.62 -14.73 -12.35
CA PRO A 146 -1.84 -14.88 -13.56
C PRO A 146 -2.32 -16.05 -14.42
N ARG A 147 -2.55 -15.80 -15.71
CA ARG A 147 -3.06 -16.82 -16.65
C ARG A 147 -2.00 -17.35 -17.61
N TRP A 148 -0.81 -16.76 -17.61
CA TRP A 148 0.24 -17.03 -18.60
C TRP A 148 1.47 -17.56 -17.88
N GLY A 149 1.75 -18.86 -18.03
CA GLY A 149 2.82 -19.54 -17.29
C GLY A 149 2.49 -20.95 -16.78
N GLN A 150 1.42 -21.58 -17.28
CA GLN A 150 1.42 -23.03 -17.52
C GLN A 150 1.83 -23.29 -18.96
#